data_AF-V5H299-F1
#
_entry.id   AF-V5H299-F1
#
_cell.length_a   1.000
_cell.length_b   1.000
_cell.length_c   1.000
_cell.angle_alpha   90.00
_cell.angle_beta   90.00
_cell.angle_gamma   90.00
#
_symmetry.space_group_name_H-M   'P 1'
#
loop_
_entity.id
_entity.type
_entity.pdbx_description
1 polymer ?
#
loop_
_entity_poly.entity_id
_entity_poly.type
_entity_poly.pdbx_seq_one_letter_code
_entity_poly.pdbx_strand_id
1 'polypeptide(L)'
;MEIKWMLAYILLSILLVLGNAQKVKNLAEKALPALNKATTSKTIAAEKKAVRSTSKQAVSQKAAQKTTAAPEPQAPIPSTDPIICDLKNNESEFALPSLQCTLRELPQNLKDNLTRYMTNGGKNETDLLEEICKAIKNNKNPEFMSNYKEDDKDMIHDTSTLCRIRHTTKSECEMPNLIN
;
A
#
# COMPACT_ATOMS: atom_id res chain seq x y z
N MET A 1 47.99 -8.11 10.41
CA MET A 1 47.31 -6.81 10.47
C MET A 1 46.65 -6.74 11.84
N GLU A 2 47.19 -5.92 12.72
CA GLU A 2 47.08 -6.07 14.17
C GLU A 2 45.69 -5.68 14.70
N ILE A 3 45.14 -6.49 15.62
CA ILE A 3 43.88 -6.29 16.36
C ILE A 3 43.76 -4.88 16.95
N LYS A 4 44.90 -4.21 17.20
CA LYS A 4 44.98 -2.83 17.68
C LYS A 4 44.34 -1.80 16.72
N TRP A 5 44.30 -2.06 15.41
CA TRP A 5 43.68 -1.15 14.44
C TRP A 5 42.16 -1.34 14.30
N MET A 6 41.63 -2.53 14.62
CA MET A 6 40.18 -2.80 14.53
C MET A 6 39.39 -2.10 15.62
N LEU A 7 39.94 -1.98 16.83
CA LEU A 7 39.28 -1.28 17.95
C LEU A 7 39.12 0.22 17.71
N ALA A 8 40.09 0.87 17.07
CA ALA A 8 40.02 2.28 16.73
C ALA A 8 38.92 2.56 15.70
N TYR A 9 38.70 1.66 14.75
CA TYR A 9 37.67 1.79 13.72
C TYR A 9 36.24 1.65 14.28
N ILE A 10 36.06 0.72 15.23
CA ILE A 10 34.78 0.50 15.93
C ILE A 10 34.44 1.72 16.81
N LEU A 11 35.42 2.28 17.53
CA LEU A 11 35.20 3.47 18.36
C LEU A 11 34.91 4.74 17.53
N LEU A 12 35.55 4.90 16.37
CA LEU A 12 35.30 6.03 15.46
C LEU A 12 33.89 5.96 14.84
N SER A 13 33.37 4.75 14.60
CA SER A 13 32.03 4.54 14.02
C SER A 13 30.90 4.93 14.98
N ILE A 14 31.09 4.77 16.30
CA ILE A 14 30.10 5.16 17.32
C ILE A 14 29.98 6.69 17.43
N LEU A 15 31.07 7.43 17.21
CA LEU A 15 31.07 8.90 17.23
C LEU A 15 30.34 9.51 16.02
N LEU A 16 30.37 8.86 14.86
CA LEU A 16 29.65 9.30 13.66
C LEU A 16 28.12 9.11 13.76
N VAL A 17 27.66 8.12 14.54
CA VAL A 17 26.22 7.87 14.75
C VAL A 17 25.62 8.79 15.81
N LEU A 18 26.44 9.36 16.70
CA LEU A 18 25.99 10.25 17.79
C LEU A 18 26.06 11.76 17.46
N GLY A 19 26.25 12.10 16.18
CA GLY A 19 26.54 13.47 15.73
C GLY A 19 25.35 14.31 15.20
N ASN A 20 24.11 13.79 15.15
CA ASN A 20 22.97 14.54 14.57
C ASN A 20 21.71 14.60 15.44
N ALA A 21 21.83 14.50 16.77
CA ALA A 21 20.73 14.80 17.68
C ALA A 21 20.85 16.23 18.24
N GLN A 22 20.76 17.24 17.38
CA GLN A 22 20.68 18.63 17.84
C GLN A 22 19.22 19.11 17.90
N LYS A 23 18.65 18.93 19.11
CA LYS A 23 17.82 19.92 19.82
C LYS A 23 16.43 20.25 19.24
N VAL A 24 15.44 19.41 19.52
CA VAL A 24 14.04 19.85 19.63
C VAL A 24 13.88 20.54 20.99
N LYS A 25 13.82 21.87 20.98
CA LYS A 25 13.40 22.64 22.15
C LYS A 25 11.89 22.50 22.29
N ASN A 26 11.45 21.97 23.43
CA ASN A 26 10.09 22.13 23.93
C ASN A 26 9.68 23.60 23.87
N LEU A 27 8.54 23.88 23.26
CA LEU A 27 7.73 25.04 23.58
C LEU A 27 6.28 24.59 23.55
N ALA A 28 5.75 24.44 24.76
CA ALA A 28 4.36 24.20 25.03
C ALA A 28 3.50 25.38 24.53
N GLU A 29 2.23 25.06 24.33
CA GLU A 29 1.08 25.96 24.40
C GLU A 29 0.71 26.74 23.12
N LYS A 30 -0.17 26.12 22.32
CA LYS A 30 -1.43 26.78 21.95
C LYS A 30 -2.54 25.75 21.69
N ALA A 31 -3.65 26.02 22.34
CA ALA A 31 -4.81 25.16 22.49
C ALA A 31 -5.59 24.88 21.20
N LEU A 32 -6.13 23.67 21.13
CA LEU A 32 -7.27 23.29 20.28
C LEU A 32 -8.46 24.21 20.59
N PRO A 33 -9.13 24.82 19.60
CA PRO A 33 -10.42 25.45 19.85
C PRO A 33 -11.48 24.37 20.05
N ALA A 34 -12.12 24.48 21.21
CA ALA A 34 -13.10 23.57 21.76
C ALA A 34 -14.43 23.55 20.98
N LEU A 35 -15.02 22.36 21.05
CA LEU A 35 -16.40 21.98 20.78
C LEU A 35 -17.41 22.95 21.41
N ASN A 36 -18.08 23.76 20.60
CA ASN A 36 -19.22 24.57 21.05
C ASN A 36 -20.50 23.72 21.10
N LYS A 37 -20.72 23.04 22.23
CA LYS A 37 -22.06 22.68 22.71
C LYS A 37 -22.52 23.77 23.69
N ALA A 38 -23.36 24.68 23.22
CA ALA A 38 -24.12 25.57 24.10
C ALA A 38 -25.54 24.99 24.26
N THR A 39 -25.70 24.21 25.31
CA THR A 39 -27.00 23.95 25.95
C THR A 39 -27.42 25.23 26.68
N THR A 40 -28.55 25.81 26.34
CA THR A 40 -29.25 26.76 27.23
C THR A 40 -30.68 26.27 27.39
N SER A 41 -30.94 25.68 28.55
CA SER A 41 -32.29 25.46 29.07
C SER A 41 -32.67 26.69 29.90
N LYS A 42 -33.79 27.34 29.59
CA LYS A 42 -34.61 28.03 30.59
C LYS A 42 -36.08 28.14 30.14
N THR A 43 -36.94 27.63 30.99
CA THR A 43 -38.41 27.49 30.89
C THR A 43 -39.16 28.77 31.31
N ILE A 44 -40.47 28.80 31.02
CA ILE A 44 -41.61 29.61 31.56
C ILE A 44 -42.02 30.77 30.62
N ALA A 45 -43.26 30.99 30.16
CA ALA A 45 -44.56 30.31 30.24
C ALA A 45 -45.56 30.86 29.19
N ALA A 46 -46.49 29.97 28.79
CA ALA A 46 -47.90 30.14 28.41
C ALA A 46 -48.37 31.30 27.49
N GLU A 47 -48.98 30.95 26.34
CA GLU A 47 -50.43 31.11 26.16
C GLU A 47 -50.98 30.19 25.05
N LYS A 48 -52.23 29.75 25.24
CA LYS A 48 -52.97 28.77 24.43
C LYS A 48 -53.41 29.34 23.07
N LYS A 49 -53.37 28.52 22.01
CA LYS A 49 -54.57 28.20 21.21
C LYS A 49 -54.32 27.01 20.28
N ALA A 50 -55.19 26.02 20.40
CA ALA A 50 -55.23 24.84 19.56
C ALA A 50 -55.74 25.20 18.16
N VAL A 51 -55.00 24.80 17.12
CA VAL A 51 -55.57 24.49 15.81
C VAL A 51 -54.83 23.25 15.30
N ARG A 52 -55.54 22.12 15.32
CA ARG A 52 -55.17 20.88 14.63
C ARG A 52 -55.29 21.17 13.13
N SER A 53 -54.17 21.12 12.38
CA SER A 53 -54.23 21.10 10.92
C SER A 53 -53.16 20.20 10.35
N THR A 54 -53.64 19.15 9.67
CA THR A 54 -52.90 18.13 8.96
C THR A 54 -52.14 18.77 7.79
N SER A 55 -50.81 18.92 7.87
CA SER A 55 -50.01 19.30 6.70
C SER A 55 -49.25 18.11 6.15
N LYS A 56 -49.63 17.73 4.94
CA LYS A 56 -49.03 16.70 4.09
C LYS A 56 -47.51 16.83 4.06
N GLN A 57 -46.83 15.70 4.19
CA GLN A 57 -45.39 15.57 4.03
C GLN A 57 -45.01 16.03 2.63
N ALA A 58 -44.34 17.17 2.52
CA ALA A 58 -43.77 17.64 1.27
C ALA A 58 -42.63 16.68 0.89
N VAL A 59 -42.87 15.82 -0.09
CA VAL A 59 -41.81 15.11 -0.80
C VAL A 59 -40.98 16.18 -1.50
N SER A 60 -39.86 16.55 -0.88
CA SER A 60 -38.87 17.41 -1.51
C SER A 60 -38.30 16.64 -2.69
N GLN A 61 -38.77 16.95 -3.90
CA GLN A 61 -38.09 16.63 -5.16
C GLN A 61 -36.76 17.40 -5.17
N LYS A 62 -35.78 16.90 -4.43
CA LYS A 62 -34.40 17.32 -4.59
C LYS A 62 -33.93 16.64 -5.88
N ALA A 63 -33.78 17.44 -6.92
CA ALA A 63 -33.26 17.01 -8.21
C ALA A 63 -32.10 16.03 -7.99
N ALA A 64 -32.23 14.84 -8.56
CA ALA A 64 -31.14 13.87 -8.60
C ALA A 64 -29.99 14.50 -9.38
N GLN A 65 -29.06 15.13 -8.66
CA GLN A 65 -27.77 15.51 -9.21
C GLN A 65 -27.15 14.20 -9.71
N LYS A 66 -26.98 14.11 -11.02
CA LYS A 66 -26.25 13.03 -11.67
C LYS A 66 -24.80 13.18 -11.22
N THR A 67 -24.43 12.49 -10.14
CA THR A 67 -23.04 12.42 -9.70
C THR A 67 -22.29 11.68 -10.78
N THR A 68 -21.55 12.41 -11.61
CA THR A 68 -20.54 11.82 -12.49
C THR A 68 -19.52 11.15 -11.58
N ALA A 69 -19.32 9.84 -11.75
CA ALA A 69 -18.29 9.11 -11.02
C ALA A 69 -16.94 9.80 -11.25
N ALA A 70 -16.16 9.95 -10.18
CA ALA A 70 -14.80 10.46 -10.30
C ALA A 70 -14.01 9.55 -11.25
N PRO A 71 -13.08 10.09 -12.06
CA PRO A 71 -12.16 9.27 -12.83
C PRO A 71 -11.43 8.31 -11.90
N GLU A 72 -11.34 7.05 -12.32
CA GLU A 72 -10.60 6.02 -11.61
C GLU A 72 -9.11 6.40 -11.58
N PRO A 73 -8.40 6.17 -10.46
CA PRO A 73 -6.97 6.36 -10.39
C PRO A 73 -6.27 5.57 -11.50
N GLN A 74 -5.19 6.11 -12.07
CA GLN A 74 -4.35 5.35 -12.99
C GLN A 74 -3.53 4.34 -12.19
N ALA A 75 -3.35 3.14 -12.76
CA ALA A 75 -2.56 2.12 -12.09
C ALA A 75 -1.09 2.52 -11.98
N PRO A 76 -0.36 2.05 -10.94
CA PRO A 76 1.08 2.21 -10.85
C PRO A 76 1.77 1.70 -12.11
N ILE A 77 2.76 2.45 -12.56
CA ILE A 77 3.74 2.01 -13.55
C ILE A 77 5.09 1.98 -12.82
N PRO A 78 5.76 0.81 -12.73
CA PRO A 78 5.31 -0.51 -13.21
C PRO A 78 4.13 -1.08 -12.41
N SER A 79 3.25 -1.84 -13.05
CA SER A 79 2.14 -2.56 -12.41
C SER A 79 2.58 -3.84 -11.68
N THR A 80 3.82 -3.87 -11.22
CA THR A 80 4.49 -4.92 -10.42
C THR A 80 5.41 -4.23 -9.43
N ASP A 81 5.66 -4.81 -8.26
CA ASP A 81 6.53 -4.23 -7.25
C ASP A 81 7.94 -3.94 -7.82
N PRO A 82 8.35 -2.66 -7.91
CA PRO A 82 9.63 -2.30 -8.51
C PRO A 82 10.84 -2.83 -7.72
N ILE A 83 10.70 -3.06 -6.41
CA ILE A 83 11.78 -3.49 -5.53
C ILE A 83 12.21 -4.94 -5.84
N ILE A 84 11.36 -5.73 -6.52
CA ILE A 84 11.70 -7.12 -6.89
C ILE A 84 12.96 -7.18 -7.76
N CYS A 85 13.25 -6.13 -8.51
CA CYS A 85 14.44 -6.05 -9.36
C CYS A 85 15.70 -5.69 -8.59
N ASP A 86 15.58 -4.90 -7.53
CA ASP A 86 16.69 -4.69 -6.61
C ASP A 86 17.05 -6.00 -5.91
N LEU A 87 16.04 -6.81 -5.54
CA LEU A 87 16.29 -8.16 -5.00
C LEU A 87 17.03 -9.03 -6.03
N LYS A 88 16.56 -9.08 -7.28
CA LYS A 88 17.21 -9.84 -8.35
C LYS A 88 18.65 -9.38 -8.60
N ASN A 89 18.87 -8.07 -8.69
CA ASN A 89 20.17 -7.47 -8.99
C ASN A 89 21.19 -7.69 -7.87
N ASN A 90 20.72 -7.78 -6.62
CA ASN A 90 21.54 -8.10 -5.46
C ASN A 90 21.67 -9.61 -5.21
N GLU A 91 21.28 -10.45 -6.18
CA GLU A 91 21.33 -11.92 -6.07
C GLU A 91 20.59 -12.45 -4.82
N SER A 92 19.54 -11.73 -4.38
CA SER A 92 18.74 -12.11 -3.24
C SER A 92 17.95 -13.37 -3.57
N GLU A 93 17.99 -14.34 -2.65
CA GLU A 93 17.19 -15.55 -2.71
C GLU A 93 15.67 -15.29 -2.68
N PHE A 94 15.23 -14.06 -2.37
CA PHE A 94 13.81 -13.72 -2.24
C PHE A 94 13.16 -13.23 -3.53
N ALA A 95 13.91 -12.87 -4.57
CA ALA A 95 13.33 -12.28 -5.79
C ALA A 95 12.36 -13.24 -6.49
N LEU A 96 12.83 -14.45 -6.83
CA LEU A 96 12.03 -15.46 -7.51
C LEU A 96 10.88 -16.00 -6.62
N PRO A 97 11.09 -16.33 -5.33
CA PRO A 97 9.99 -16.70 -4.43
C PRO A 97 8.91 -15.62 -4.29
N SER A 98 9.28 -14.34 -4.29
CA SER A 98 8.31 -13.23 -4.25
C SER A 98 7.45 -13.21 -5.51
N LEU A 99 8.06 -13.43 -6.70
CA LEU A 99 7.31 -13.55 -7.94
C LEU A 99 6.40 -14.78 -7.90
N GLN A 100 6.92 -15.95 -7.54
CA GLN A 100 6.14 -17.20 -7.42
C GLN A 100 4.93 -17.06 -6.50
N CYS A 101 5.10 -16.40 -5.36
CA CYS A 101 3.99 -16.04 -4.48
C CYS A 101 2.98 -15.16 -5.20
N THR A 102 3.43 -14.14 -5.93
CA THR A 102 2.52 -13.28 -6.70
C THR A 102 1.70 -14.11 -7.66
N LEU A 103 2.34 -14.97 -8.46
CA LEU A 103 1.66 -15.84 -9.42
C LEU A 103 0.63 -16.75 -8.74
N ARG A 104 0.93 -17.24 -7.54
CA ARG A 104 0.05 -18.09 -6.75
C ARG A 104 -1.11 -17.35 -6.10
N GLU A 105 -0.95 -16.10 -5.70
CA GLU A 105 -1.97 -15.36 -4.95
C GLU A 105 -2.94 -14.56 -5.85
N LEU A 106 -2.63 -14.41 -7.15
CA LEU A 106 -3.54 -13.75 -8.09
C LEU A 106 -4.90 -14.47 -8.24
N PRO A 107 -5.99 -13.75 -8.53
CA PRO A 107 -7.27 -14.38 -8.88
C PRO A 107 -7.17 -15.25 -10.13
N GLN A 108 -8.03 -16.27 -10.21
CA GLN A 108 -7.94 -17.30 -11.26
C GLN A 108 -8.01 -16.72 -12.68
N ASN A 109 -8.88 -15.74 -12.92
CA ASN A 109 -9.00 -15.09 -14.23
C ASN A 109 -7.70 -14.40 -14.67
N LEU A 110 -6.93 -13.85 -13.73
CA LEU A 110 -5.64 -13.23 -14.03
C LEU A 110 -4.55 -14.28 -14.24
N LYS A 111 -4.53 -15.31 -13.40
CA LYS A 111 -3.64 -16.46 -13.58
C LYS A 111 -3.79 -17.08 -14.96
N ASP A 112 -5.01 -17.31 -15.42
CA ASP A 112 -5.25 -17.93 -16.73
C ASP A 112 -4.67 -17.10 -17.88
N ASN A 113 -4.80 -15.77 -17.81
CA ASN A 113 -4.22 -14.85 -18.79
C ASN A 113 -2.68 -14.90 -18.77
N LEU A 114 -2.08 -14.92 -17.59
CA LEU A 114 -0.64 -15.02 -17.43
C LEU A 114 -0.09 -16.38 -17.88
N THR A 115 -0.74 -17.47 -17.50
CA THR A 115 -0.38 -18.83 -17.93
C THR A 115 -0.44 -18.95 -19.45
N ARG A 116 -1.46 -18.37 -20.09
CA ARG A 116 -1.54 -18.31 -21.56
C ARG A 116 -0.38 -17.52 -22.15
N TYR A 117 -0.06 -16.35 -21.59
CA TYR A 117 1.08 -15.55 -22.03
C TYR A 117 2.39 -16.34 -21.95
N MET A 118 2.65 -16.98 -20.80
CA MET A 118 3.85 -17.76 -20.58
C MET A 118 3.93 -18.99 -21.50
N THR A 119 2.82 -19.70 -21.68
CA THR A 119 2.76 -20.88 -22.55
C THR A 119 2.99 -20.51 -24.02
N ASN A 120 2.35 -19.45 -24.50
CA ASN A 120 2.52 -18.99 -25.88
C ASN A 120 3.94 -18.50 -26.16
N GLY A 121 4.59 -17.90 -25.15
CA GLY A 121 5.97 -17.43 -25.25
C GLY A 121 7.04 -18.48 -24.92
N GLY A 122 6.67 -19.68 -24.47
CA GLY A 122 7.61 -20.68 -23.95
C GLY A 122 8.41 -20.18 -22.75
N LYS A 123 7.83 -19.30 -21.93
CA LYS A 123 8.48 -18.61 -20.82
C LYS A 123 8.24 -19.33 -19.49
N ASN A 124 9.25 -19.34 -18.64
CA ASN A 124 9.15 -19.73 -17.23
C ASN A 124 9.14 -18.49 -16.31
N GLU A 125 9.06 -18.71 -15.00
CA GLU A 125 8.97 -17.64 -14.00
C GLU A 125 10.25 -16.80 -13.93
N THR A 126 11.42 -17.38 -14.22
CA THR A 126 12.69 -16.66 -14.31
C THR A 126 12.71 -15.73 -15.52
N ASP A 127 12.21 -16.20 -16.68
CA ASP A 127 12.08 -15.37 -17.88
C ASP A 127 11.11 -14.20 -17.62
N LEU A 128 10.02 -14.47 -16.89
CA LEU A 128 9.05 -13.46 -16.48
C LEU A 128 9.69 -12.42 -15.53
N LEU A 129 10.49 -12.86 -14.56
CA LEU A 129 11.22 -11.98 -13.67
C LEU A 129 12.19 -11.07 -14.43
N GLU A 130 12.88 -11.61 -15.45
CA GLU A 130 13.76 -10.83 -16.31
C GLU A 130 12.99 -9.81 -17.16
N GLU A 131 11.87 -10.21 -17.74
CA GLU A 131 10.98 -9.31 -18.48
C GLU A 131 10.47 -8.16 -17.60
N ILE A 132 10.04 -8.47 -16.38
CA ILE A 132 9.61 -7.48 -15.38
C ILE A 132 10.72 -6.46 -15.14
N CYS A 133 11.94 -6.91 -14.85
CA CYS A 133 13.04 -6.00 -14.58
C CYS A 133 13.49 -5.20 -15.79
N LYS A 134 13.41 -5.77 -17.00
CA LYS A 134 13.65 -5.03 -18.23
C LYS A 134 12.60 -3.95 -18.45
N ALA A 135 11.33 -4.22 -18.16
CA ALA A 135 10.25 -3.25 -18.29
C ALA A 135 10.40 -2.10 -17.28
N ILE A 136 10.67 -2.43 -16.02
CA ILE A 136 10.90 -1.46 -14.93
C ILE A 136 12.06 -0.52 -15.26
N LYS A 137 13.18 -1.07 -15.75
CA LYS A 137 14.33 -0.25 -16.19
C LYS A 137 13.96 0.77 -17.27
N ASN A 138 12.97 0.46 -18.10
CA ASN A 138 12.47 1.33 -19.15
C ASN A 138 11.26 2.18 -18.73
N ASN A 139 10.91 2.20 -17.44
CA ASN A 139 9.72 2.86 -16.88
C ASN A 139 8.43 2.49 -17.61
N LYS A 140 8.26 1.18 -17.87
CA LYS A 140 7.12 0.61 -18.60
C LYS A 140 6.54 -0.57 -17.84
N ASN A 141 5.30 -0.89 -18.20
CA ASN A 141 4.71 -2.16 -17.81
C ASN A 141 5.34 -3.33 -18.59
N PRO A 142 5.50 -4.50 -17.95
CA PRO A 142 5.85 -5.74 -18.63
C PRO A 142 4.87 -6.03 -19.78
N GLU A 143 5.31 -6.77 -20.79
CA GLU A 143 4.48 -7.01 -21.98
C GLU A 143 3.22 -7.80 -21.63
N PHE A 144 3.32 -8.74 -20.69
CA PHE A 144 2.17 -9.51 -20.24
C PHE A 144 1.05 -8.63 -19.64
N MET A 145 1.37 -7.43 -19.15
CA MET A 145 0.39 -6.48 -18.60
C MET A 145 -0.53 -5.84 -19.65
N SER A 146 -0.22 -5.99 -20.94
CA SER A 146 -1.03 -5.45 -22.04
C SER A 146 -2.45 -6.03 -22.09
N ASN A 147 -2.66 -7.23 -21.55
CA ASN A 147 -3.96 -7.93 -21.55
C ASN A 147 -4.83 -7.63 -20.32
N TYR A 148 -4.36 -6.78 -19.41
CA TYR A 148 -5.02 -6.49 -18.14
C TYR A 148 -5.65 -5.11 -18.13
N LYS A 149 -6.78 -4.98 -17.44
CA LYS A 149 -7.41 -3.69 -17.17
C LYS A 149 -6.61 -2.92 -16.11
N GLU A 150 -6.88 -1.63 -15.94
CA GLU A 150 -6.20 -0.82 -14.90
C GLU A 150 -6.42 -1.40 -13.50
N ASP A 151 -7.65 -1.78 -13.13
CA ASP A 151 -7.92 -2.40 -11.82
C ASP A 151 -7.18 -3.74 -11.62
N ASP A 152 -7.03 -4.52 -12.70
CA ASP A 152 -6.28 -5.77 -12.65
C ASP A 152 -4.78 -5.50 -12.43
N LYS A 153 -4.26 -4.43 -13.04
CA LYS A 153 -2.87 -3.97 -12.86
C LYS A 153 -2.61 -3.50 -11.43
N ASP A 154 -3.54 -2.76 -10.84
CA ASP A 154 -3.48 -2.35 -9.42
C ASP A 154 -3.41 -3.57 -8.51
N MET A 155 -4.28 -4.54 -8.73
CA MET A 155 -4.29 -5.76 -7.94
C MET A 155 -2.99 -6.56 -8.09
N ILE A 156 -2.40 -6.62 -9.29
CA ILE A 156 -1.10 -7.29 -9.48
C ILE A 156 0.01 -6.54 -8.75
N HIS A 157 0.03 -5.21 -8.84
CA HIS A 157 0.98 -4.38 -8.12
C HIS A 157 0.90 -4.62 -6.60
N ASP A 158 -0.31 -4.57 -6.03
CA ASP A 158 -0.53 -4.77 -4.59
C ASP A 158 -0.16 -6.19 -4.16
N THR A 159 -0.58 -7.20 -4.93
CA THR A 159 -0.26 -8.60 -4.64
C THR A 159 1.25 -8.83 -4.66
N SER A 160 1.95 -8.27 -5.65
CA SER A 160 3.40 -8.41 -5.75
C SER A 160 4.13 -7.72 -4.59
N THR A 161 3.64 -6.56 -4.17
CA THR A 161 4.17 -5.82 -3.02
C THR A 161 4.02 -6.63 -1.74
N LEU A 162 2.82 -7.20 -1.51
CA LEU A 162 2.56 -8.05 -0.34
C LEU A 162 3.43 -9.32 -0.33
N CYS A 163 3.59 -9.95 -1.49
CA CYS A 163 4.41 -11.15 -1.62
C CYS A 163 5.90 -10.86 -1.40
N ARG A 164 6.42 -9.73 -1.88
CA ARG A 164 7.79 -9.29 -1.56
C ARG A 164 7.94 -9.09 -0.06
N ILE A 165 7.04 -8.35 0.57
CA ILE A 165 7.07 -8.08 2.02
C ILE A 165 7.13 -9.42 2.77
N ARG A 166 6.22 -10.35 2.47
CA ARG A 166 6.17 -11.67 3.12
C ARG A 166 7.49 -12.44 3.10
N HIS A 167 8.26 -12.37 2.00
CA HIS A 167 9.54 -13.07 1.89
C HIS A 167 10.72 -12.30 2.50
N THR A 168 10.66 -10.96 2.49
CA THR A 168 11.78 -10.10 2.91
C THR A 168 11.70 -9.67 4.37
N THR A 169 10.52 -9.72 4.98
CA THR A 169 10.36 -9.41 6.40
C THR A 169 10.58 -10.65 7.25
N LYS A 170 11.43 -10.52 8.27
CA LYS A 170 11.58 -11.54 9.30
C LYS A 170 10.24 -11.76 10.01
N SER A 171 9.77 -13.01 10.10
CA SER A 171 8.59 -13.32 10.90
C SER A 171 8.89 -13.09 12.38
N GLU A 172 8.03 -12.31 13.04
CA GLU A 172 8.09 -12.14 14.51
C GLU A 172 7.61 -13.41 15.23
N CYS A 173 6.85 -14.25 14.52
CA CYS A 173 6.45 -15.56 14.99
C CYS A 173 7.45 -16.61 14.47
N GLU A 174 8.24 -17.20 15.38
CA GLU A 174 8.86 -18.48 15.10
C GLU A 174 7.73 -19.51 15.04
N MET A 175 7.47 -20.09 13.87
CA MET A 175 6.68 -21.32 13.82
C MET A 175 7.57 -22.44 14.38
N PRO A 176 7.25 -23.01 15.54
CA PRO A 176 7.99 -24.17 16.01
C PRO A 176 7.93 -25.25 14.92
N ASN A 177 9.08 -25.84 14.58
CA ASN A 177 9.13 -26.98 13.68
C ASN A 177 8.25 -28.10 14.27
N LEU A 178 7.05 -28.30 13.72
CA LEU A 178 6.14 -29.38 14.09
C LEU A 178 6.53 -30.69 13.39
N ILE A 179 7.82 -31.01 13.38
CA ILE A 179 8.33 -32.29 12.86
C ILE A 179 8.67 -33.15 14.08
N ASN A 180 7.81 -34.12 14.36
CA ASN A 180 8.04 -35.28 15.23
C ASN A 180 8.31 -36.50 14.36
#